data_AF-A0AAU5LFC0-F1
#
_entry.id   AF-A0AAU5LFC0-F1
#
_cell.length_a   1.000
_cell.length_b   1.000
_cell.length_c   1.000
_cell.angle_alpha   90.00
_cell.angle_beta   90.00
_cell.angle_gamma   90.00
#
_symmetry.space_group_name_H-M   'P 1'
#
loop_
_entity.id
_entity.type
_entity.pdbx_description
1 polymer ?
#
loop_
_entity_poly.entity_id
_entity_poly.type
_entity_poly.pdbx_seq_one_letter_code
_entity_poly.pdbx_strand_id
1 'polypeptide(L)'
;MALGRTSPRDLPLFADLSGREIKEIFRAGEEVSVPAGWSLILEQTPPDAAYLILNGTAAVRVKGEEIAELGPGEIAGEVALRQNRLRTATVTAKSRLMLLHFTREKFDDLIHRLPEFKRAIDTTIAERRGGS
;
A
#
# COMPACT_ATOMS: atom_id res chain seq x y z
N MET A 1 -7.38 3.06 17.46
CA MET A 1 -6.99 3.35 16.07
C MET A 1 -5.80 2.46 15.69
N ALA A 2 -5.78 1.96 14.45
CA ALA A 2 -4.77 1.06 13.91
C ALA A 2 -3.30 1.49 14.11
N LEU A 3 -3.04 2.79 14.26
CA LEU A 3 -1.71 3.36 14.42
C LEU A 3 -1.19 3.42 15.86
N GLY A 4 -2.00 3.04 16.86
CA GLY A 4 -1.60 3.12 18.27
C GLY A 4 -1.19 4.54 18.68
N ARG A 5 0.11 4.73 19.00
CA ARG A 5 0.72 6.03 19.34
C ARG A 5 1.43 6.71 18.17
N THR A 6 1.59 6.03 17.04
CA THR A 6 2.29 6.55 15.87
C THR A 6 1.43 7.60 15.16
N SER A 7 2.00 8.77 14.89
CA SER A 7 1.32 9.77 14.09
C SER A 7 1.33 9.31 12.63
N PRO A 8 0.24 9.47 11.86
CA PRO A 8 0.29 9.23 10.42
C PRO A 8 1.46 9.98 9.76
N ARG A 9 1.80 11.19 10.22
CA ARG A 9 2.90 11.98 9.67
C ARG A 9 4.29 11.35 9.81
N ASP A 10 4.44 10.39 10.71
CA ASP A 10 5.72 9.69 10.92
C ASP A 10 5.93 8.60 9.85
N LEU A 11 4.92 8.30 9.03
CA LEU A 11 4.99 7.30 7.98
C LEU A 11 5.48 7.91 6.67
N PRO A 12 6.41 7.24 5.93
CA PRO A 12 7.04 7.79 4.72
C PRO A 12 6.05 8.35 3.68
N LEU A 13 4.97 7.63 3.38
CA LEU A 13 3.96 8.07 2.40
C LEU A 13 3.30 9.40 2.78
N PHE A 14 3.23 9.72 4.07
CA PHE A 14 2.51 10.88 4.61
C PHE A 14 3.41 12.07 4.95
N ALA A 15 4.73 11.97 4.77
CA ALA A 15 5.69 13.00 5.19
C ALA A 15 5.40 14.38 4.58
N ASP A 16 5.05 14.42 3.29
CA ASP A 16 4.78 15.65 2.54
C ASP A 16 3.28 16.00 2.45
N LEU A 17 2.41 15.19 3.06
CA LEU A 17 0.96 15.37 3.00
C LEU A 17 0.44 16.27 4.13
N SER A 18 -0.45 17.20 3.79
CA SER A 18 -1.14 18.01 4.77
C SER A 18 -2.08 17.16 5.64
N GLY A 19 -2.41 17.66 6.82
CA GLY A 19 -3.35 16.94 7.71
C GLY A 19 -4.74 16.74 7.10
N ARG A 20 -5.15 17.62 6.17
CA ARG A 20 -6.39 17.48 5.42
C ARG A 20 -6.30 16.32 4.44
N GLU A 21 -5.22 16.23 3.66
CA GLU A 21 -5.03 15.17 2.68
C GLU A 21 -4.91 13.80 3.36
N ILE A 22 -4.17 13.70 4.47
CA ILE A 22 -4.12 12.48 5.29
C ILE A 22 -5.54 12.07 5.69
N LYS A 23 -6.36 13.01 6.19
CA LYS A 23 -7.75 12.72 6.56
C LYS A 23 -8.60 12.27 5.37
N GLU A 24 -8.38 12.81 4.18
CA GLU A 24 -9.07 12.37 2.96
C GLU A 24 -8.67 10.95 2.55
N ILE A 25 -7.38 10.59 2.66
CA ILE A 25 -6.89 9.23 2.42
C ILE A 25 -7.53 8.24 3.39
N PHE A 26 -7.52 8.55 4.69
CA PHE A 26 -8.17 7.71 5.71
C PHE A 26 -9.68 7.57 5.50
N ARG A 27 -10.35 8.58 4.95
CA ARG A 27 -11.80 8.52 4.64
C ARG A 27 -12.12 7.70 3.39
N ALA A 28 -11.18 7.62 2.46
CA ALA A 28 -11.36 6.88 1.22
C ALA A 28 -11.04 5.38 1.36
N GLY A 29 -10.22 5.02 2.35
CA GLY A 29 -9.87 3.63 2.66
C GLY A 29 -10.71 3.04 3.80
N GLU A 30 -10.77 1.72 3.83
CA GLU A 30 -11.37 0.95 4.91
C GLU A 30 -10.27 0.35 5.80
N GLU A 31 -10.39 0.49 7.13
CA GLU A 31 -9.46 -0.17 8.04
C GLU A 31 -9.70 -1.69 8.06
N VAL A 32 -8.66 -2.46 7.74
CA VAL A 32 -8.71 -3.93 7.71
C VAL A 32 -7.59 -4.50 8.55
N SER A 33 -7.87 -5.59 9.29
CA SER A 33 -6.85 -6.37 9.99
C SER A 33 -6.67 -7.72 9.32
N VAL A 34 -5.41 -8.12 9.11
CA VAL A 34 -5.07 -9.39 8.47
C VAL A 34 -4.09 -10.16 9.37
N PRO A 35 -4.38 -11.43 9.73
CA PRO A 35 -3.47 -12.21 10.57
C PRO A 35 -2.19 -12.60 9.81
N ALA A 36 -1.14 -12.92 10.57
CA ALA A 36 0.11 -13.41 10.00
C ALA A 36 -0.12 -14.68 9.16
N GLY A 37 0.64 -14.83 8.07
CA GLY A 37 0.57 -15.95 7.14
C GLY A 37 -0.49 -15.78 6.03
N TRP A 38 -1.37 -14.79 6.11
CA TRP A 38 -2.39 -14.56 5.08
C TRP A 38 -1.86 -13.74 3.91
N SER A 39 -2.24 -14.12 2.69
CA SER A 39 -1.90 -13.39 1.48
C SER A 39 -2.92 -12.29 1.19
N LEU A 40 -2.44 -11.05 1.07
CA LEU A 40 -3.22 -9.88 0.66
C LEU A 40 -3.42 -9.83 -0.86
N ILE A 41 -2.38 -10.21 -1.58
CA ILE A 41 -2.28 -10.15 -3.03
C ILE A 41 -1.65 -11.45 -3.50
N LEU A 42 -2.20 -12.02 -4.58
CA LEU A 42 -1.61 -13.17 -5.27
C LEU A 42 -1.05 -12.73 -6.61
N GLU A 43 0.16 -13.18 -6.94
CA GLU A 43 0.79 -12.94 -8.24
C GLU A 43 -0.10 -13.45 -9.40
N GLN A 44 0.01 -12.81 -10.58
CA GLN A 44 -0.70 -13.19 -11.82
C GLN A 44 -2.24 -13.14 -11.73
N THR A 45 -2.78 -12.41 -10.74
CA THR A 45 -4.22 -12.12 -10.63
C THR A 45 -4.57 -10.73 -11.15
N PRO A 46 -5.82 -10.46 -11.52
CA PRO A 46 -6.26 -9.11 -11.85
C PRO A 46 -6.13 -8.15 -10.66
N PRO A 47 -5.67 -6.91 -10.87
CA PRO A 47 -5.63 -5.90 -9.82
C PRO A 47 -6.98 -5.20 -9.59
N ASP A 48 -7.46 -5.30 -8.35
CA ASP A 48 -8.76 -4.81 -7.85
C ASP A 48 -8.64 -3.81 -6.69
N ALA A 49 -7.53 -3.86 -5.94
CA ALA A 49 -7.32 -3.07 -4.73
C ALA A 49 -5.86 -2.68 -4.47
N ALA A 50 -5.65 -1.67 -3.62
CA ALA A 50 -4.36 -1.35 -3.00
C ALA A 50 -4.48 -1.33 -1.48
N TYR A 51 -3.36 -1.56 -0.80
CA TYR A 51 -3.31 -1.66 0.65
C TYR A 51 -2.18 -0.82 1.21
N LEU A 52 -2.50 0.17 2.06
CA LEU A 52 -1.50 0.91 2.82
C LEU A 52 -1.29 0.22 4.17
N ILE A 53 -0.05 -0.09 4.52
CA ILE A 53 0.28 -0.68 5.81
C ILE A 53 0.32 0.41 6.88
N LEU A 54 -0.50 0.28 7.91
CA LEU A 54 -0.50 1.14 9.09
C LEU A 54 0.32 0.54 10.25
N ASN A 55 0.33 -0.80 10.36
CA ASN A 55 1.08 -1.53 11.37
C ASN A 55 1.39 -2.95 10.89
N GLY A 56 2.49 -3.52 11.39
CA GLY A 56 2.98 -4.85 11.02
C GLY A 56 3.86 -4.84 9.77
N THR A 57 4.21 -6.02 9.28
CA THR A 57 5.09 -6.21 8.12
C THR A 57 4.60 -7.32 7.20
N ALA A 58 4.90 -7.19 5.91
CA ALA A 58 4.50 -8.12 4.85
C ALA A 58 5.67 -8.47 3.93
N ALA A 59 5.77 -9.72 3.53
CA ALA A 59 6.74 -10.19 2.55
C ALA A 59 6.20 -9.97 1.13
N VAL A 60 7.06 -9.50 0.23
CA VAL A 60 6.79 -9.43 -1.21
C VAL A 60 7.56 -10.55 -1.89
N ARG A 61 6.84 -11.44 -2.59
CA ARG A 61 7.40 -12.59 -3.27
C ARG A 61 7.12 -12.58 -4.76
N VAL A 62 8.15 -12.85 -5.57
CA VAL A 62 8.02 -13.05 -7.02
C VAL A 62 8.42 -14.48 -7.33
N LYS A 63 7.52 -15.24 -7.96
CA LYS A 63 7.75 -16.67 -8.26
C LYS A 63 8.16 -17.49 -7.03
N GLY A 64 7.64 -17.13 -5.85
CA GLY A 64 7.91 -17.82 -4.58
C GLY A 64 9.10 -17.28 -3.78
N GLU A 65 10.00 -16.51 -4.40
CA GLU A 65 11.18 -15.96 -3.72
C GLU A 65 10.86 -14.61 -3.07
N GLU A 66 11.25 -14.44 -1.80
CA GLU A 66 11.11 -13.16 -1.08
C GLU A 66 12.16 -12.16 -1.54
N ILE A 67 11.70 -11.07 -2.14
CA ILE A 67 12.57 -10.04 -2.73
C ILE A 67 12.58 -8.73 -1.93
N ALA A 68 11.58 -8.53 -1.07
CA ALA A 68 11.44 -7.34 -0.26
C ALA A 68 10.49 -7.59 0.93
N GLU A 69 10.58 -6.72 1.93
CA GLU A 69 9.64 -6.63 3.03
C GLU A 69 9.02 -5.22 3.04
N LEU A 70 7.71 -5.14 3.29
CA LEU A 70 6.97 -3.89 3.45
C LEU A 70 6.59 -3.68 4.92
N GLY A 71 6.69 -2.45 5.39
CA GLY A 71 6.32 -2.02 6.73
C GLY A 71 5.37 -0.82 6.75
N PRO A 72 5.15 -0.22 7.94
CA PRO A 72 4.24 0.91 8.10
C PRO A 72 4.58 2.09 7.19
N GLY A 73 3.56 2.63 6.53
CA GLY A 73 3.68 3.71 5.56
C GLY A 73 3.94 3.24 4.14
N GLU A 74 4.23 1.96 3.91
CA GLU A 74 4.39 1.42 2.56
C GLU A 74 3.06 0.89 2.00
N ILE A 75 2.91 1.00 0.69
CA ILE A 75 1.72 0.57 -0.03
C ILE A 75 1.98 -0.69 -0.85
N ALA A 76 1.00 -1.57 -0.96
CA ALA A 76 1.05 -2.77 -1.79
C ALA A 76 -0.05 -2.74 -2.86
N GLY A 77 0.29 -3.21 -4.06
CA GLY A 77 -0.66 -3.41 -5.16
C GLY A 77 -0.83 -2.21 -6.11
N GLU A 78 -0.22 -1.07 -5.80
CA GLU A 78 -0.28 0.18 -6.55
C GLU A 78 0.35 0.07 -7.95
N VAL A 79 1.43 -0.73 -8.11
CA VAL A 79 2.07 -0.98 -9.42
C VAL A 79 1.06 -1.52 -10.44
N ALA A 80 0.32 -2.55 -10.05
CA ALA A 80 -0.59 -3.26 -10.93
C ALA A 80 -1.83 -2.42 -11.26
N LEU A 81 -2.35 -1.66 -10.29
CA LEU A 81 -3.43 -0.69 -10.52
C LEU A 81 -3.02 0.38 -11.54
N ARG A 82 -1.86 1.02 -11.33
CA ARG A 82 -1.37 2.16 -12.13
C ARG A 82 -0.95 1.76 -13.55
N GLN A 83 -0.45 0.54 -13.73
CA GLN A 83 0.03 0.05 -15.02
C GLN A 83 -1.02 -0.80 -15.76
N ASN A 84 -2.22 -0.93 -15.19
CA ASN A 84 -3.33 -1.73 -15.71
C ASN A 84 -2.91 -3.13 -16.19
N ARG A 85 -2.16 -3.85 -15.35
CA ARG A 85 -1.62 -5.19 -15.65
C ARG A 85 -1.80 -6.13 -14.46
N LEU A 86 -1.61 -7.43 -14.66
CA LEU A 86 -1.68 -8.42 -13.58
C LEU A 86 -0.76 -8.09 -12.40
N ARG A 87 -1.12 -8.57 -11.21
CA ARG A 87 -0.28 -8.50 -10.00
C ARG A 87 1.09 -9.09 -10.27
N THR A 88 2.12 -8.35 -9.88
CA THR A 88 3.53 -8.68 -10.18
C THR A 88 4.22 -9.52 -9.13
N ALA A 89 3.64 -9.56 -7.94
CA ALA A 89 4.16 -10.26 -6.79
C ALA A 89 3.00 -10.72 -5.91
N THR A 90 3.25 -11.76 -5.13
CA THR A 90 2.42 -12.15 -3.99
C THR A 90 2.84 -11.33 -2.77
N VAL A 91 1.88 -10.82 -2.00
CA VAL A 91 2.15 -10.10 -0.74
C VAL A 91 1.50 -10.84 0.40
N THR A 92 2.31 -11.27 1.37
CA THR A 92 1.87 -12.10 2.51
C THR A 92 2.24 -11.46 3.83
N ALA A 93 1.28 -11.38 4.76
CA ALA A 93 1.51 -10.88 6.10
C ALA A 93 2.58 -11.70 6.85
N LYS A 94 3.67 -11.08 7.32
CA LYS A 94 4.68 -11.70 8.20
C LYS A 94 4.29 -11.57 9.67
N SER A 95 3.61 -10.48 10.01
CA SER A 95 2.98 -10.25 11.31
C SER A 95 1.51 -9.88 11.12
N ARG A 96 0.76 -9.67 12.21
CA ARG A 96 -0.61 -9.12 12.09
C ARG A 96 -0.52 -7.73 11.44
N LEU A 97 -1.20 -7.56 10.33
CA LEU A 97 -1.28 -6.29 9.64
C LEU A 97 -2.50 -5.49 10.10
N MET A 98 -2.32 -4.19 10.20
CA MET A 98 -3.39 -3.20 10.16
C MET A 98 -3.20 -2.38 8.90
N LEU A 99 -4.25 -2.26 8.09
CA LEU A 99 -4.18 -1.72 6.74
C LEU A 99 -5.27 -0.66 6.51
N LEU A 100 -5.04 0.26 5.58
CA LEU A 100 -6.13 0.83 4.79
C LEU A 100 -6.26 0.06 3.49
N HIS A 101 -7.46 -0.46 3.22
CA HIS A 101 -7.85 -1.07 1.97
C HIS A 101 -8.52 -0.03 1.07
N PHE A 102 -8.08 0.07 -0.18
CA PHE A 102 -8.69 0.91 -1.20
C PHE A 102 -9.15 0.05 -2.37
N THR A 103 -10.40 0.20 -2.78
CA THR A 103 -10.82 -0.30 -4.10
C THR A 103 -10.06 0.47 -5.19
N ARG A 104 -9.98 -0.10 -6.38
CA ARG A 104 -9.43 0.58 -7.57
C ARG A 104 -10.01 1.98 -7.76
N GLU A 105 -11.34 2.10 -7.71
CA GLU A 105 -12.02 3.37 -7.99
C GLU A 105 -11.65 4.45 -6.96
N LYS A 106 -11.58 4.07 -5.68
CA LYS A 106 -11.19 4.99 -4.60
C LYS A 106 -9.70 5.36 -4.70
N PHE A 107 -8.85 4.41 -5.03
CA PHE A 107 -7.44 4.66 -5.23
C PHE A 107 -7.20 5.62 -6.39
N ASP A 108 -7.84 5.37 -7.53
CA ASP A 108 -7.74 6.23 -8.71
C ASP A 108 -8.30 7.63 -8.40
N ASP A 109 -9.44 7.75 -7.72
CA ASP A 109 -9.97 9.05 -7.28
C ASP A 109 -8.99 9.84 -6.39
N LEU A 110 -8.34 9.18 -5.41
CA LEU A 110 -7.30 9.82 -4.59
C LEU A 110 -6.13 10.32 -5.43
N ILE A 111 -5.64 9.52 -6.38
CA ILE A 111 -4.54 9.89 -7.28
C ILE A 111 -4.90 11.13 -8.12
N HIS A 112 -6.16 11.25 -8.56
CA HIS A 112 -6.60 12.41 -9.35
C HIS A 112 -6.80 13.66 -8.48
N ARG A 113 -7.34 13.51 -7.27
CA ARG A 113 -7.69 14.65 -6.40
C ARG A 113 -6.52 15.17 -5.57
N LEU A 114 -5.54 14.33 -5.25
CA LEU A 114 -4.45 14.64 -4.32
C LEU A 114 -3.07 14.54 -5.02
N PRO A 115 -2.54 15.65 -5.57
CA PRO A 115 -1.27 15.64 -6.32
C PRO A 115 -0.07 15.14 -5.50
N GLU A 116 -0.03 15.46 -4.21
CA GLU A 116 1.04 15.02 -3.30
C GLU A 116 1.00 13.52 -3.07
N PHE A 117 -0.21 12.96 -2.90
CA PHE A 117 -0.39 11.51 -2.78
C PHE A 117 0.04 10.80 -4.07
N LYS A 118 -0.38 11.32 -5.23
CA LYS A 118 0.07 10.81 -6.53
C LYS A 118 1.59 10.83 -6.64
N ARG A 119 2.25 11.91 -6.23
CA ARG A 119 3.72 12.02 -6.27
C ARG A 119 4.36 10.96 -5.38
N ALA A 120 3.88 10.80 -4.16
CA ALA A 120 4.40 9.80 -3.23
C ALA A 120 4.28 8.37 -3.80
N ILE A 121 3.13 8.04 -4.40
CA ILE A 121 2.90 6.76 -5.09
C ILE A 121 3.83 6.59 -6.30
N ASP A 122 3.97 7.60 -7.15
CA ASP A 122 4.83 7.53 -8.32
C ASP A 122 6.31 7.35 -7.92
N THR A 123 6.77 7.97 -6.82
CA THR A 123 8.11 7.77 -6.23
C THR A 123 8.29 6.32 -5.77
N THR A 124 7.35 5.78 -4.99
CA THR A 124 7.39 4.37 -4.56
C THR A 124 7.48 3.40 -5.75
N ILE A 125 6.74 3.66 -6.83
CA ILE A 125 6.78 2.84 -8.05
C ILE A 125 8.15 2.94 -8.74
N ALA A 126 8.76 4.12 -8.76
CA ALA A 126 10.08 4.33 -9.35
C ALA A 126 11.17 3.56 -8.58
N GLU A 127 11.15 3.61 -7.25
CA GLU A 127 12.09 2.91 -6.38
C GLU A 127 12.02 1.39 -6.58
N ARG A 128 10.80 0.84 -6.73
CA ARG A 128 10.57 -0.59 -6.98
C ARG A 128 11.06 -1.08 -8.35
N ARG A 129 11.25 -0.19 -9.31
CA ARG A 129 11.78 -0.51 -10.65
C ARG A 129 13.30 -0.44 -10.72
N GLY A 130 13.97 0.19 -9.75
CA GLY A 130 15.42 0.36 -9.72
C GLY A 130 16.20 -0.86 -9.21
N GLY A 131 15.53 -1.89 -8.69
CA GLY A 131 16.14 -3.15 -8.29
C GLY A 131 16.00 -4.20 -9.40
N SER A 132 16.78 -4.09 -10.46
CA SER A 132 16.95 -5.12 -11.50
C SER A 132 18.41 -5.26 -11.87
#